data_AF-H9F5A0-F1
#
_entry.id   AF-H9F5A0-F1
#
_cell.length_a   1.000
_cell.length_b   1.000
_cell.length_c   1.000
_cell.angle_alpha   90.00
_cell.angle_beta   90.00
_cell.angle_gamma   90.00
#
_symmetry.space_group_name_H-M   'P 1'
#
loop_
_entity.id
_entity.type
_entity.pdbx_description
1 polymer ?
#
loop_
_entity_poly.entity_id
_entity_poly.type
_entity_poly.pdbx_seq_one_letter_code
_entity_poly.pdbx_strand_id
1 'polypeptide(L)' 'WLIVVTDFQTRSRLLRSGLSPRGLAHQLVRHDDLLLGDYRLHLRRSLVRRRMLEALGAEPNEEA' A
#
# COMPACT_ATOMS: atom_id res chain seq x y z
N TRP A 1 17.84 -9.44 10.00
CA TRP A 1 16.42 -9.85 9.88
C TRP A 1 15.89 -9.26 8.60
N LEU A 2 15.36 -10.08 7.70
CA LEU A 2 14.69 -9.62 6.48
C LEU A 2 13.22 -9.99 6.62
N ILE A 3 12.33 -9.02 6.47
CA ILE A 3 10.89 -9.23 6.53
C ILE A 3 10.35 -8.88 5.15
N VAL A 4 9.82 -9.89 4.45
CA VAL A 4 9.19 -9.71 3.15
C VAL A 4 7.70 -9.48 3.38
N VAL A 5 7.21 -8.33 2.94
CA VAL A 5 5.80 -7.96 3.04
C VAL A 5 5.27 -7.73 1.63
N THR A 6 4.44 -8.65 1.16
CA THR A 6 3.85 -8.61 -0.18
C THR A 6 2.70 -7.62 -0.27
N ASP A 7 1.93 -7.46 0.82
CA ASP A 7 0.84 -6.49 0.89
C ASP A 7 1.35 -5.06 1.10
N PHE A 8 0.94 -4.15 0.21
CA PHE A 8 1.38 -2.76 0.23
C PHE A 8 0.86 -1.98 1.44
N GLN A 9 -0.40 -2.22 1.84
CA GLN A 9 -0.99 -1.51 2.98
C GLN A 9 -0.26 -1.86 4.27
N THR A 10 -0.01 -3.15 4.47
CA THR A 10 0.73 -3.70 5.61
C THR A 10 2.17 -3.19 5.62
N ARG A 11 2.86 -3.20 4.46
CA ARG A 11 4.21 -2.64 4.33
C ARG A 11 4.23 -1.15 4.68
N SER A 12 3.28 -0.38 4.18
CA SER A 12 3.18 1.06 4.44
C SER A 12 2.88 1.37 5.90
N ARG A 13 2.05 0.54 6.55
CA ARG A 13 1.76 0.66 7.98
C ARG A 13 3.01 0.36 8.79
N LEU A 14 3.69 -0.75 8.49
CA LEU A 14 4.95 -1.15 9.15
C LEU A 14 6.07 -0.11 9.00
N LEU A 15 6.24 0.49 7.83
CA LEU A 15 7.22 1.56 7.63
C LEU A 15 6.89 2.83 8.43
N ARG A 16 5.61 3.09 8.72
CA ARG A 16 5.17 4.24 9.52
C ARG A 16 5.18 3.97 11.03
N SER A 17 4.73 2.79 11.45
CA SER A 17 4.62 2.43 12.87
C SER A 17 5.90 1.80 13.43
N GLY A 18 6.79 1.32 12.57
CA GLY A 18 7.90 0.45 12.98
C GLY A 18 7.40 -0.90 13.48
N LEU A 19 8.32 -1.63 14.13
CA LEU A 19 8.03 -2.88 14.84
C LEU A 19 8.42 -2.75 16.31
N SER A 20 7.63 -3.33 17.21
CA SER A 20 7.92 -3.32 18.64
C SER A 20 8.08 -4.72 19.23
N PRO A 21 9.10 -5.50 18.83
CA PRO A 21 9.37 -6.78 19.47
C PRO A 21 9.68 -6.55 20.95
N ARG A 22 8.92 -7.23 21.83
CA ARG A 22 9.05 -7.13 23.30
C ARG A 22 8.93 -5.69 23.83
N GLY A 23 8.17 -4.84 23.15
CA GLY A 23 7.94 -3.44 23.54
C GLY A 23 9.06 -2.47 23.15
N LEU A 24 10.13 -2.93 22.49
CA LEU A 24 11.20 -2.06 21.99
C LEU A 24 10.89 -1.60 20.57
N ALA A 25 10.67 -0.31 20.38
CA ALA A 25 10.38 0.26 19.07
C ALA A 25 11.63 0.23 18.17
N HIS A 26 11.50 -0.39 17.01
CA HIS A 26 12.51 -0.46 15.95
C HIS A 26 11.96 0.18 14.68
N GLN A 27 12.69 1.14 14.16
CA GLN A 27 12.33 1.77 12.89
C GLN A 27 12.66 0.82 11.73
N LEU A 28 11.68 0.63 10.84
CA LEU A 28 11.89 -0.16 9.65
C LEU A 28 12.38 0.73 8.51
N VAL A 29 13.49 0.33 7.91
CA VAL A 29 14.03 0.96 6.71
C VAL A 29 13.67 0.09 5.51
N ARG A 30 13.18 0.73 4.45
CA ARG A 30 12.86 0.05 3.20
C ARG A 30 14.14 -0.17 2.40
N HIS A 31 14.35 -1.40 1.95
CA HIS A 31 15.50 -1.78 1.13
C HIS A 31 15.13 -2.14 -0.33
N ASP A 32 13.87 -2.00 -0.74
CA ASP A 32 13.47 -2.23 -2.13
C ASP A 32 13.50 -0.93 -2.94
N ASP A 33 14.23 -0.92 -4.05
CA ASP A 33 14.34 0.19 -5.01
C ASP A 33 13.06 0.43 -5.84
N LEU A 34 11.95 -0.25 -5.52
CA LEU A 34 10.69 -0.06 -6.23
C LEU A 34 10.24 1.40 -6.08
N LEU A 35 10.38 2.16 -7.17
CA LEU A 35 10.07 3.58 -7.32
C LEU A 35 8.66 3.84 -6.78
N LEU A 36 8.60 4.30 -5.52
CA LEU A 36 7.35 4.58 -4.81
C LEU A 36 6.49 5.59 -5.61
N GLY A 37 7.12 6.39 -6.48
CA GLY A 37 6.47 7.30 -7.42
C GLY A 37 5.54 6.59 -8.40
N ASP A 38 6.01 5.53 -9.06
CA ASP A 38 5.23 4.79 -10.06
C ASP A 38 4.01 4.11 -9.43
N TYR A 39 4.19 3.56 -8.22
CA TYR A 39 3.09 2.97 -7.48
C TYR A 39 2.08 3.99 -6.98
N ARG A 40 2.52 5.15 -6.46
CA ARG A 40 1.59 6.23 -6.05
C ARG A 40 0.81 6.76 -7.23
N LEU A 41 1.44 6.86 -8.39
CA LEU A 41 0.79 7.25 -9.64
C LEU A 41 -0.25 6.20 -10.06
N HIS A 42 0.11 4.92 -10.04
CA HIS A 42 -0.81 3.82 -10.30
C HIS A 42 -2.02 3.87 -9.35
N LEU A 43 -1.79 3.98 -8.04
CA LEU A 43 -2.87 3.99 -7.05
C LEU A 43 -3.79 5.20 -7.18
N ARG A 44 -3.24 6.38 -7.51
CA ARG A 44 -4.04 7.56 -7.87
C ARG A 44 -4.91 7.32 -9.10
N ARG A 45 -4.34 6.73 -10.16
CA ARG A 45 -5.08 6.41 -11.39
C ARG A 45 -6.21 5.40 -11.12
N SER A 46 -5.94 4.36 -10.35
CA SER A 46 -6.96 3.36 -9.97
C SER A 46 -8.08 3.95 -9.13
N LEU A 47 -7.77 4.84 -8.16
CA LEU A 47 -8.78 5.55 -7.37
C LEU A 47 -9.63 6.51 -8.21
N VAL A 48 -9.00 7.28 -9.11
CA VAL A 48 -9.73 8.18 -10.02
C VAL A 48 -10.61 7.37 -10.96
N ARG A 49 -10.09 6.26 -11.52
CA ARG A 49 -10.86 5.34 -12.37
C ARG A 49 -12.06 4.78 -11.63
N ARG A 50 -11.88 4.31 -10.39
CA ARG A 50 -12.97 3.79 -9.56
C ARG A 50 -14.03 4.85 -9.30
N ARG A 51 -13.63 6.06 -8.89
CA ARG A 51 -14.57 7.19 -8.69
C ARG A 51 -15.30 7.59 -9.97
N MET A 52 -14.62 7.53 -11.11
CA MET A 52 -15.23 7.82 -12.40
C MET A 52 -16.28 6.76 -12.78
N LEU A 53 -15.98 5.48 -12.55
CA LEU A 53 -16.94 4.40 -12.75
C LEU A 53 -18.15 4.52 -11.81
N GLU A 54 -17.91 4.81 -10.53
CA GLU A 54 -18.95 5.09 -9.54
C GLU A 54 -19.84 6.27 -9.99
N ALA A 55 -19.26 7.35 -10.51
CA ALA A 55 -20.00 8.51 -11.03
C ALA A 55 -20.83 8.21 -12.29
N LEU A 56 -20.45 7.18 -13.06
CA LEU A 56 -21.18 6.71 -14.23
C LEU A 56 -22.26 5.66 -13.87
N GLY A 57 -22.45 5.35 -12.58
CA GLY A 57 -23.41 4.36 -12.12
C GLY A 57 -22.97 2.91 -12.34
N ALA A 58 -21.68 2.66 -12.56
CA ALA A 58 -21.15 1.31 -12.60
C ALA A 58 -21.03 0.77 -11.18
N GLU A 59 -21.86 -0.20 -10.83
CA GLU A 59 -21.69 -1.00 -9.61
C GLU A 59 -20.30 -1.65 -9.61
N PRO A 60 -19.61 -1.73 -8.45
CA PRO A 60 -18.31 -2.35 -8.36
C PRO A 60 -18.50 -3.84 -8.63
N ASN A 61 -18.27 -4.26 -9.87
CA ASN A 61 -18.35 -5.66 -10.24
C ASN A 61 -17.39 -6.44 -9.33
N GLU A 62 -17.97 -7.31 -8.50
CA GLU A 62 -17.25 -8.25 -7.66
C GLU A 62 -16.43 -9.16 -8.57
N GLU A 63 -15.16 -8.83 -8.76
CA GLU A 63 -14.18 -9.79 -9.26
C GLU A 63 -13.94 -10.80 -8.12
N ALA A 64 -14.75 -11.86 -8.13
CA ALA A 64 -14.59 -13.10 -7.36
C ALA A 64 -13.55 -14.02 -8.02
#